data_AF-A2DDB6-F1
#
_entry.id   AF-A2DDB6-F1
#
_cell.length_a   1.000
_cell.length_b   1.000
_cell.length_c   1.000
_cell.angle_alpha   90.00
_cell.angle_beta   90.00
_cell.angle_gamma   90.00
#
_symmetry.space_group_name_H-M   'P 1'
#
loop_
_entity.id
_entity.type
_entity.pdbx_description
1 polymer ?
#
loop_
_entity_poly.entity_id
_entity_poly.type
_entity_poly.pdbx_seq_one_letter_code
_entity_poly.pdbx_strand_id
1 'polypeptide(L)'
;MTPFLESVCHNNNKIFHFLIDQGSNINAQTDDGQSSIILASLGNFTNYIEILHEHGLDLNHQDKYGNTALHYASEYNYKQTVILLLKLGAKYDIINNNGMTAIQVADFHNHFKIKKIISKFIE
;
A
#
# COMPACT_ATOMS: atom_id res chain seq x y z
N MET A 1 1.08 -6.95 16.88
CA MET A 1 0.14 -6.04 16.17
C MET A 1 -0.29 -4.93 17.14
N THR A 2 -0.32 -3.65 16.72
CA THR A 2 -0.77 -2.53 17.57
C THR A 2 -2.27 -2.22 17.33
N PRO A 3 -2.97 -1.55 18.26
CA PRO A 3 -4.38 -1.17 18.06
C PRO A 3 -4.62 -0.36 16.78
N PHE A 4 -3.64 0.49 16.40
CA PHE A 4 -3.72 1.26 15.17
C PHE A 4 -3.70 0.35 13.94
N LEU A 5 -2.74 -0.58 13.85
CA LEU A 5 -2.68 -1.54 12.74
C LEU A 5 -3.89 -2.47 12.71
N GLU A 6 -4.39 -2.91 13.87
CA GLU A 6 -5.62 -3.70 13.95
C GLU A 6 -6.84 -2.95 13.41
N SER A 7 -6.92 -1.64 13.64
CA SER A 7 -8.00 -0.81 13.10
C SER A 7 -7.97 -0.79 11.56
N VAL A 8 -6.78 -0.77 10.97
CA VAL A 8 -6.58 -0.82 9.51
C VAL A 8 -6.94 -2.20 8.97
N CYS A 9 -6.39 -3.27 9.56
CA CYS A 9 -6.66 -4.66 9.13
C CYS A 9 -8.16 -5.00 9.12
N HIS A 10 -8.92 -4.51 10.09
CA HIS A 10 -10.35 -4.77 10.22
C HIS A 10 -11.23 -3.71 9.56
N ASN A 11 -10.66 -2.74 8.82
CA ASN A 11 -11.39 -1.60 8.23
C ASN A 11 -12.29 -0.86 9.24
N ASN A 12 -11.81 -0.73 10.47
CA ASN A 12 -12.56 -0.10 11.55
C ASN A 12 -12.35 1.41 11.53
N ASN A 13 -13.08 2.08 10.62
CA ASN A 13 -12.97 3.52 10.37
C ASN A 13 -13.11 4.37 11.63
N LYS A 14 -14.02 3.98 12.54
CA LYS A 14 -14.24 4.71 13.80
C LYS A 14 -13.01 4.66 14.69
N ILE A 15 -12.43 3.49 14.88
CA ILE A 15 -11.23 3.32 15.72
C ILE A 15 -10.00 3.91 15.05
N PHE A 16 -9.87 3.78 13.73
CA PHE A 16 -8.80 4.39 12.95
C PHE A 16 -8.72 5.91 13.17
N HIS A 17 -9.84 6.62 12.95
CA HIS A 17 -9.90 8.07 13.16
C HIS A 17 -9.70 8.45 14.62
N PHE A 18 -10.35 7.74 15.54
CA PHE A 18 -10.18 7.98 16.98
C PHE A 18 -8.70 7.89 17.39
N LEU A 19 -7.97 6.87 16.92
CA LEU A 19 -6.55 6.69 17.26
C LEU A 19 -5.66 7.78 16.64
N ILE A 20 -5.95 8.25 15.42
CA ILE A 20 -5.26 9.41 14.83
C ILE A 20 -5.48 10.66 15.69
N ASP A 21 -6.72 10.95 16.07
CA ASP A 21 -7.07 12.13 16.87
C ASP A 21 -6.41 12.11 18.26
N GLN A 22 -6.18 10.92 18.82
CA GLN A 22 -5.44 10.73 20.08
C GLN A 22 -3.92 10.79 19.92
N GLY A 23 -3.39 11.03 18.71
CA GLY A 23 -1.94 11.08 18.47
C GLY A 23 -1.25 9.72 18.59
N SER A 24 -1.95 8.63 18.27
CA SER A 24 -1.36 7.29 18.28
C SER A 24 -0.15 7.20 17.35
N ASN A 25 0.83 6.36 17.69
CA ASN A 25 1.94 6.09 16.79
C ASN A 25 1.47 5.33 15.54
N ILE A 26 1.30 6.07 14.45
CA ILE A 26 0.85 5.55 13.15
C ILE A 26 1.96 4.90 12.31
N ASN A 27 3.24 5.04 12.73
CA ASN A 27 4.42 4.45 12.08
C ASN A 27 4.72 3.01 12.53
N ALA A 28 3.85 2.42 13.36
CA ALA A 28 3.99 1.03 13.76
C ALA A 28 3.97 0.09 12.54
N GLN A 29 4.66 -1.04 12.67
CA GLN A 29 4.70 -2.09 11.64
C GLN A 29 4.29 -3.44 12.23
N THR A 30 3.83 -4.35 11.38
CA THR A 30 3.59 -5.75 11.76
C THR A 30 4.93 -6.49 11.95
N ASP A 31 4.86 -7.72 12.45
CA ASP A 31 6.06 -8.57 12.55
C ASP A 31 6.64 -8.91 11.16
N ASP A 32 5.86 -8.81 10.09
CA ASP A 32 6.34 -8.93 8.70
C ASP A 32 6.91 -7.61 8.14
N GLY A 33 6.98 -6.57 8.96
CA GLY A 33 7.43 -5.24 8.54
C GLY A 33 6.40 -4.47 7.71
N GLN A 34 5.12 -4.87 7.72
CA GLN A 34 4.10 -4.17 6.93
C GLN A 34 3.68 -2.88 7.65
N SER A 35 3.75 -1.76 6.94
CA SER A 35 3.21 -0.48 7.40
C SER A 35 1.68 -0.43 7.27
N SER A 36 1.06 0.56 7.88
CA SER A 36 -0.39 0.82 7.72
C SER A 36 -0.80 1.10 6.27
N ILE A 37 0.07 1.71 5.44
CA ILE A 37 -0.20 1.89 4.00
C ILE A 37 -0.21 0.54 3.27
N ILE A 38 0.71 -0.37 3.60
CA ILE A 38 0.72 -1.73 3.03
C ILE A 38 -0.57 -2.47 3.43
N LEU A 39 -0.95 -2.43 4.72
CA LEU A 39 -2.17 -3.06 5.21
C LEU A 39 -3.43 -2.49 4.54
N ALA A 40 -3.51 -1.17 4.38
CA ALA A 40 -4.61 -0.53 3.65
C ALA A 40 -4.65 -0.95 2.18
N SER A 41 -3.48 -1.13 1.54
CA SER A 41 -3.39 -1.59 0.15
C SER A 41 -3.81 -3.05 -0.01
N LEU A 42 -3.45 -3.92 0.93
CA LEU A 42 -3.92 -5.31 1.01
C LEU A 42 -5.45 -5.40 1.16
N GLY A 43 -6.07 -4.43 1.82
CA GLY A 43 -7.52 -4.33 1.98
C GLY A 43 -8.24 -3.56 0.87
N ASN A 44 -7.52 -2.97 -0.09
CA ASN A 44 -8.07 -2.01 -1.07
C ASN A 44 -8.78 -0.80 -0.41
N PHE A 45 -8.31 -0.35 0.76
CA PHE A 45 -8.87 0.76 1.54
C PHE A 45 -8.25 2.10 1.12
N THR A 46 -8.65 2.61 -0.04
CA THR A 46 -8.07 3.83 -0.64
C THR A 46 -8.18 5.07 0.25
N ASN A 47 -9.27 5.19 1.01
CA ASN A 47 -9.47 6.28 1.97
C ASN A 47 -8.40 6.31 3.08
N TYR A 48 -7.96 5.14 3.56
CA TYR A 48 -6.88 5.07 4.53
C TYR A 48 -5.55 5.46 3.92
N ILE A 49 -5.28 5.04 2.68
CA ILE A 49 -4.03 5.40 1.98
C ILE A 49 -3.91 6.92 1.85
N GLU A 50 -4.98 7.61 1.46
CA GLU A 50 -5.03 9.08 1.37
C GLU A 50 -4.70 9.71 2.72
N ILE A 51 -5.42 9.35 3.78
CA ILE A 51 -5.23 9.92 5.12
C ILE A 51 -3.82 9.64 5.66
N LEU A 52 -3.33 8.40 5.53
CA LEU A 52 -2.00 8.03 6.00
C LEU A 52 -0.90 8.81 5.25
N HIS A 53 -1.06 9.01 3.95
CA HIS A 53 -0.14 9.80 3.15
C HIS A 53 -0.16 11.28 3.54
N GLU A 54 -1.33 11.86 3.81
CA GLU A 54 -1.47 13.23 4.33
C GLU A 54 -0.77 13.41 5.69
N HIS A 55 -0.70 12.35 6.50
CA HIS A 55 0.08 12.33 7.75
C HIS A 55 1.57 12.03 7.55
N GLY A 56 2.05 12.00 6.30
CA GLY A 56 3.47 11.90 5.96
C GLY A 56 4.03 10.47 5.93
N LEU A 57 3.19 9.43 5.87
CA LEU A 57 3.69 8.06 5.76
C LEU A 57 4.25 7.78 4.36
N ASP A 58 5.34 7.03 4.34
CA ASP A 58 6.03 6.66 3.10
C ASP A 58 5.26 5.58 2.32
N LEU A 59 4.85 5.93 1.10
CA LEU A 59 4.20 5.02 0.14
C LEU A 59 5.16 3.92 -0.36
N ASN A 60 6.46 4.15 -0.23
CA ASN A 60 7.53 3.32 -0.77
C ASN A 60 8.17 2.39 0.27
N HIS A 61 7.65 2.39 1.51
CA HIS A 61 8.10 1.47 2.55
C HIS A 61 8.04 0.03 2.04
N GLN A 62 9.15 -0.71 2.22
CA GLN A 62 9.26 -2.11 1.86
C GLN A 62 9.12 -2.97 3.12
N ASP A 63 8.26 -3.97 3.06
CA ASP A 63 8.18 -4.98 4.11
C ASP A 63 9.36 -5.97 4.04
N LYS A 64 9.35 -7.01 4.89
CA LYS A 64 10.43 -8.02 4.93
C LYS A 64 10.61 -8.78 3.60
N TYR A 65 9.63 -8.77 2.72
CA TYR A 65 9.67 -9.41 1.40
C TYR A 65 10.10 -8.44 0.29
N GLY A 66 10.43 -7.19 0.65
CA GLY A 66 10.75 -6.13 -0.29
C GLY A 66 9.51 -5.58 -1.01
N ASN A 67 8.30 -5.96 -0.60
CA ASN A 67 7.08 -5.49 -1.26
C ASN A 67 6.67 -4.13 -0.71
N THR A 68 6.26 -3.26 -1.64
CA THR A 68 5.61 -1.99 -1.32
C THR A 68 4.09 -2.13 -1.44
N ALA A 69 3.37 -1.09 -1.01
CA ALA A 69 1.93 -0.96 -1.25
C ALA A 69 1.53 -1.19 -2.73
N LEU A 70 2.34 -0.67 -3.67
CA LEU A 70 2.07 -0.80 -5.10
C LEU A 70 2.28 -2.23 -5.61
N HIS A 71 3.22 -2.98 -5.03
CA HIS A 71 3.40 -4.41 -5.35
C HIS A 71 2.14 -5.19 -4.99
N TYR A 72 1.64 -5.05 -3.76
CA TYR A 72 0.45 -5.76 -3.31
C TYR A 72 -0.81 -5.35 -4.07
N ALA A 73 -1.03 -4.05 -4.30
CA ALA A 73 -2.17 -3.60 -5.09
C ALA A 73 -2.14 -4.18 -6.53
N SER A 74 -0.94 -4.40 -7.08
CA SER A 74 -0.73 -5.01 -8.38
C SER A 74 -0.96 -6.53 -8.37
N GLU A 75 -0.45 -7.21 -7.34
CA GLU A 75 -0.64 -8.63 -7.09
C GLU A 75 -2.12 -8.99 -6.95
N TYR A 76 -2.92 -8.17 -6.28
CA TYR A 76 -4.34 -8.44 -6.03
C TYR A 76 -5.30 -7.80 -7.06
N ASN A 77 -4.79 -7.22 -8.15
CA ASN A 77 -5.59 -6.58 -9.21
C ASN A 77 -6.46 -5.40 -8.72
N TYR A 78 -6.00 -4.67 -7.70
CA TYR A 78 -6.72 -3.55 -7.10
C TYR A 78 -6.50 -2.27 -7.88
N LYS A 79 -7.21 -2.15 -9.01
CA LYS A 79 -7.12 -1.03 -9.96
C LYS A 79 -7.19 0.33 -9.29
N GLN A 80 -8.15 0.55 -8.39
CA GLN A 80 -8.34 1.84 -7.72
C GLN A 80 -7.14 2.19 -6.85
N THR A 81 -6.66 1.23 -6.05
CA THR A 81 -5.48 1.40 -5.20
C THR A 81 -4.22 1.65 -6.01
N VAL A 82 -3.99 0.91 -7.11
CA VAL A 82 -2.85 1.15 -8.02
C VAL A 82 -2.87 2.59 -8.57
N ILE A 83 -4.02 3.04 -9.08
CA ILE A 83 -4.16 4.40 -9.63
C ILE A 83 -3.92 5.44 -8.54
N LEU A 84 -4.47 5.24 -7.34
CA LEU A 84 -4.30 6.16 -6.23
C LEU A 84 -2.83 6.27 -5.83
N LEU A 85 -2.16 5.15 -5.56
CA LEU A 85 -0.75 5.12 -5.15
C LEU A 85 0.14 5.83 -6.18
N LEU A 86 -0.05 5.57 -7.47
CA LEU A 86 0.71 6.24 -8.53
C LEU A 86 0.43 7.74 -8.59
N LYS A 87 -0.82 8.17 -8.40
CA LYS A 87 -1.18 9.59 -8.33
C LYS A 87 -0.59 10.31 -7.13
N LEU A 88 -0.45 9.61 -5.99
CA LEU A 88 0.20 10.11 -4.79
C LEU A 88 1.74 10.05 -4.88
N GLY A 89 2.31 9.57 -6.00
CA GLY A 89 3.75 9.57 -6.23
C GLY A 89 4.48 8.34 -5.70
N ALA A 90 3.80 7.20 -5.51
CA ALA A 90 4.47 5.93 -5.25
C ALA A 90 5.42 5.58 -6.42
N LYS A 91 6.64 5.17 -6.07
CA LYS A 91 7.65 4.75 -7.04
C LYS A 91 7.25 3.41 -7.68
N TYR A 92 7.27 3.37 -9.01
CA TYR A 92 6.90 2.18 -9.79
C TYR A 92 8.09 1.23 -10.06
N ASP A 93 9.32 1.67 -9.81
CA ASP A 93 10.57 1.01 -10.17
C ASP A 93 11.27 0.30 -9.00
N ILE A 94 10.68 0.33 -7.80
CA ILE A 94 11.18 -0.44 -6.64
C ILE A 94 11.08 -1.92 -6.95
N ILE A 95 12.14 -2.67 -6.63
CA ILE A 95 12.22 -4.11 -6.77
C ILE A 95 12.04 -4.81 -5.42
N ASN A 96 11.22 -5.85 -5.39
CA ASN A 96 11.06 -6.73 -4.23
C ASN A 96 12.17 -7.81 -4.16
N ASN A 97 12.14 -8.67 -3.13
CA ASN A 97 13.16 -9.69 -2.93
C ASN A 97 13.17 -10.79 -4.02
N ASN A 98 12.11 -10.88 -4.83
CA ASN A 98 12.04 -11.76 -6.00
C ASN A 98 12.60 -11.08 -7.27
N GLY A 99 13.15 -9.86 -7.16
CA GLY A 99 13.67 -9.09 -8.29
C GLY A 99 12.57 -8.53 -9.21
N MET A 100 11.35 -8.40 -8.72
CA MET A 100 10.21 -7.90 -9.49
C MET A 100 9.81 -6.50 -9.04
N THR A 101 9.53 -5.64 -10.01
CA THR A 101 8.77 -4.39 -9.84
C THR A 101 7.27 -4.67 -9.78
N ALA A 102 6.47 -3.70 -9.36
CA ALA A 102 5.01 -3.84 -9.30
C ALA A 102 4.38 -4.19 -10.67
N ILE A 103 4.91 -3.66 -11.78
CA ILE A 103 4.43 -4.01 -13.13
C ILE A 103 4.78 -5.46 -13.51
N GLN A 104 5.93 -5.98 -13.06
CA GLN A 104 6.32 -7.37 -13.28
C GLN A 104 5.50 -8.32 -12.41
N VAL A 105 5.16 -7.94 -11.17
CA VAL A 105 4.21 -8.67 -10.33
C VAL A 105 2.84 -8.76 -11.02
N ALA A 106 2.33 -7.63 -11.55
CA ALA A 106 1.08 -7.66 -12.31
C ALA A 106 1.14 -8.62 -13.52
N ASP A 107 2.28 -8.66 -14.23
CA ASP A 107 2.45 -9.54 -15.38
C ASP A 107 2.49 -11.03 -14.97
N PHE A 108 3.22 -11.36 -13.90
CA PHE A 108 3.31 -12.71 -13.35
C PHE A 108 1.94 -13.28 -12.96
N HIS A 109 1.05 -12.44 -12.43
CA HIS A 109 -0.33 -12.81 -12.09
C HIS A 109 -1.34 -12.64 -13.24
N ASN A 110 -0.91 -12.34 -14.47
CA ASN A 110 -1.77 -12.09 -15.64
C ASN A 110 -2.75 -10.90 -15.47
N HIS A 111 -2.41 -9.91 -14.65
CA HIS A 111 -3.17 -8.69 -14.41
C HIS A 111 -2.89 -7.62 -15.48
N PHE A 112 -3.17 -7.96 -16.75
CA PHE A 112 -2.87 -7.11 -17.92
C PHE A 112 -3.44 -5.68 -17.84
N LYS A 113 -4.60 -5.51 -17.16
CA LYS A 113 -5.19 -4.18 -16.94
C LYS A 113 -4.34 -3.33 -16.01
N ILE A 114 -3.79 -3.91 -14.94
CA ILE A 114 -2.87 -3.21 -14.02
C ILE A 114 -1.57 -2.87 -14.74
N LYS A 115 -0.98 -3.84 -15.46
CA LYS A 115 0.21 -3.60 -16.28
C LYS A 115 0.04 -2.39 -17.20
N LYS A 116 -1.08 -2.35 -17.95
CA LYS A 116 -1.42 -1.23 -18.83
C LYS A 116 -1.63 0.10 -18.08
N ILE A 117 -2.09 0.07 -16.84
CA ILE A 117 -2.22 1.28 -16.01
C ILE A 117 -0.83 1.77 -15.62
N ILE A 118 0.01 0.92 -15.03
CA ILE A 118 1.34 1.30 -14.55
C ILE A 118 2.20 1.83 -15.72
N SER A 119 2.17 1.19 -16.89
CA SER A 119 2.92 1.68 -18.07
C SER A 119 2.60 3.13 -18.44
N LYS A 120 1.38 3.62 -18.21
CA LYS A 120 0.99 5.01 -18.51
C LYS A 120 1.58 6.04 -17.54
N PHE A 121 2.14 5.61 -16.42
CA PHE A 121 2.80 6.48 -15.43
C PHE A 121 4.33 6.45 -15.55
N ILE A 122 4.88 5.64 -16.46
CA ILE A 122 6.32 5.55 -16.75
C ILE A 122 6.74 6.53 -17.86
N GLU A 123 5.78 6.95 -18.70
CA GLU A 123 5.94 7.97 -19.76
C GLU A 123 6.02 9.38 -19.18
#